data_AF-A0A2R6MCL1-F1
#
_entry.id   AF-A0A2R6MCL1-F1
#
_cell.length_a   1.000
_cell.length_b   1.000
_cell.length_c   1.000
_cell.angle_alpha   90.00
_cell.angle_beta   90.00
_cell.angle_gamma   90.00
#
_symmetry.space_group_name_H-M   'P 1'
#
loop_
_entity.id
_entity.type
_entity.pdbx_description
1 polymer ?
#
loop_
_entity_poly.entity_id
_entity_poly.type
_entity_poly.pdbx_seq_one_letter_code
_entity_poly.pdbx_strand_id
1 'polypeptide(L)'
;MSTDTASVELVGEETVENVARAALFAALTGAFAYVSFPNPLSPAPVSLQVLGVFLAGILLGPVWGGLSMGLYLLTGAVGAPVFSGGSAGGAVVHGGLRIRNPAERSLVRLVGAMVVGTGVIYAFGVVGMSLVLDMTLEEAFFAGAVAFIPAEAFKIAAAVGIVRSDQIAAQ
;
A
#
# COMPACT_ATOMS: atom_id res chain seq x y z
N MET A 1 -20.48 1.51 33.60
CA MET A 1 -19.05 1.25 33.42
C MET A 1 -18.47 2.51 32.81
N SER A 2 -17.83 3.34 33.64
CA SER A 2 -17.24 4.62 33.23
C SER A 2 -15.83 4.33 32.79
N THR A 3 -15.54 4.41 31.49
CA THR A 3 -14.17 4.27 30.98
C THR A 3 -13.41 5.53 31.35
N ASP A 4 -12.43 5.42 32.24
CA ASP A 4 -11.51 6.50 32.60
C ASP A 4 -10.65 6.85 31.37
N THR A 5 -10.98 7.95 30.70
CA THR A 5 -10.24 8.47 29.53
C THR A 5 -9.02 9.32 29.91
N ALA A 6 -8.71 9.43 31.20
CA ALA A 6 -7.64 10.29 31.72
C ALA A 6 -6.24 9.66 31.70
N SER A 7 -6.07 8.42 31.21
CA SER A 7 -4.81 7.66 31.31
C SER A 7 -4.07 7.44 29.99
N VAL A 8 -4.49 8.07 28.89
CA VAL A 8 -3.78 7.90 27.61
C VAL A 8 -2.60 8.87 27.57
N GLU A 9 -1.38 8.31 27.58
CA GLU A 9 -0.16 9.09 27.42
C GLU A 9 -0.13 9.68 26.01
N LEU A 10 -0.34 11.00 25.92
CA LEU A 10 -0.37 11.70 24.65
C LEU A 10 1.01 11.61 24.00
N VAL A 11 1.02 11.13 22.76
CA VAL A 11 2.22 11.12 21.92
C VAL A 11 2.70 12.56 21.74
N GLY A 12 3.99 12.80 21.97
CA GLY A 12 4.57 14.14 21.86
C GLY A 12 4.39 14.73 20.45
N GLU A 13 4.12 16.04 20.38
CA GLU A 13 3.88 16.78 19.14
C GLU A 13 4.99 16.60 18.10
N GLU A 14 6.25 16.50 18.54
CA GLU A 14 7.41 16.23 17.68
C GLU A 14 7.29 14.90 16.92
N THR A 15 6.77 13.87 17.58
CA THR A 15 6.60 12.55 16.95
C THR A 15 5.51 12.60 15.88
N VAL A 16 4.40 13.30 16.17
CA VAL A 16 3.31 13.50 15.21
C VAL A 16 3.82 14.27 13.99
N GLU A 17 4.59 15.33 14.20
CA GLU A 17 5.17 16.13 13.13
C GLU A 17 6.14 15.29 12.28
N ASN A 18 7.02 14.52 12.91
CA ASN A 18 7.99 13.69 12.20
C ASN A 18 7.32 12.56 11.39
N VAL A 19 6.26 11.95 11.91
CA VAL A 19 5.45 10.96 11.17
C VAL A 19 4.78 11.63 9.96
N ALA A 20 4.19 12.82 10.14
CA ALA A 20 3.57 13.56 9.05
C ALA A 20 4.60 13.91 7.96
N ARG A 21 5.80 14.38 8.35
CA ARG A 21 6.90 14.67 7.42
C ARG A 21 7.37 13.39 6.71
N ALA A 22 7.52 12.27 7.42
CA ALA A 22 7.93 10.99 6.81
C ALA A 22 6.91 10.51 5.76
N ALA A 23 5.61 10.61 6.06
CA ALA A 23 4.53 10.29 5.12
C ALA A 23 4.53 11.23 3.91
N LEU A 24 4.73 12.54 4.13
CA LEU A 24 4.83 13.53 3.06
C LEU A 24 6.00 13.24 2.11
N PHE A 25 7.18 12.90 2.64
CA PHE A 25 8.33 12.53 1.82
C PHE A 25 8.16 11.21 1.07
N ALA A 26 7.42 10.25 1.64
CA ALA A 26 7.08 9.00 0.96
C ALA A 26 6.18 9.28 -0.25
N ALA A 27 5.16 10.13 -0.06
CA ALA A 27 4.27 10.57 -1.12
C ALA A 27 5.01 11.40 -2.19
N LEU A 28 5.88 12.32 -1.78
CA LEU A 28 6.71 13.14 -2.67
C LEU A 28 7.63 12.26 -3.54
N THR A 29 8.24 11.25 -2.93
CA THR A 29 9.09 10.27 -3.65
C THR A 29 8.29 9.52 -4.70
N GLY A 30 7.06 9.11 -4.37
CA GLY A 30 6.13 8.50 -5.32
C GLY A 30 5.71 9.46 -6.44
N ALA A 31 5.45 10.73 -6.13
CA ALA A 31 5.09 11.73 -7.14
C ALA A 31 6.24 11.98 -8.13
N PHE A 32 7.47 12.09 -7.65
CA PHE A 32 8.65 12.22 -8.51
C PHE A 32 8.91 11.00 -9.39
N ALA A 33 8.41 9.83 -9.03
CA ALA A 33 8.54 8.61 -9.83
C ALA A 33 7.83 8.69 -11.19
N TYR A 34 6.84 9.59 -11.35
CA TYR A 34 6.14 9.83 -12.61
C TYR A 34 6.97 10.64 -13.60
N VAL A 35 7.87 11.50 -13.11
CA VAL A 35 8.76 12.26 -13.98
C VAL A 35 9.94 11.37 -14.32
N SER A 36 9.90 10.76 -15.51
CA SER A 36 10.91 9.83 -15.97
C SER A 36 11.25 10.04 -17.45
N PHE A 37 12.52 9.82 -17.77
CA PHE A 37 13.10 10.02 -19.08
C PHE A 37 13.74 8.71 -19.58
N PRO A 38 13.53 8.35 -20.86
CA PRO A 38 14.19 7.18 -21.43
C PRO A 38 15.70 7.40 -21.49
N ASN A 39 16.45 6.43 -20.94
CA ASN A 39 17.91 6.47 -20.95
C ASN A 39 18.44 5.76 -22.21
N PRO A 40 19.25 6.42 -23.06
CA PRO A 40 19.80 5.77 -24.25
C PRO A 40 20.81 4.64 -23.94
N LEU A 41 21.33 4.57 -22.71
CA LEU A 41 22.32 3.58 -22.29
C LEU A 41 21.74 2.38 -21.53
N SER A 42 20.49 2.47 -21.05
CA SER A 42 19.86 1.42 -20.23
C SER A 42 18.38 1.26 -20.59
N PRO A 43 17.86 0.02 -20.63
CA PRO A 43 16.43 -0.23 -20.78
C PRO A 43 15.58 0.38 -19.65
N ALA A 44 16.18 0.70 -18.50
CA ALA A 44 15.49 1.31 -17.37
C ALA A 44 15.40 2.84 -17.52
N PRO A 45 14.20 3.44 -17.38
CA PRO A 45 14.04 4.88 -17.41
C PRO A 45 14.71 5.53 -16.19
N VAL A 46 15.28 6.72 -16.39
CA VAL A 46 15.82 7.55 -15.30
C VAL A 46 14.69 8.43 -14.79
N SER A 47 14.37 8.35 -13.49
CA SER A 47 13.29 9.14 -12.88
C SER A 47 13.79 10.09 -11.81
N LEU A 48 12.99 11.10 -11.50
CA LEU A 48 13.23 11.99 -10.37
C LEU A 48 12.97 11.33 -9.02
N GLN A 49 12.52 10.06 -8.99
CA GLN A 49 12.29 9.32 -7.74
C GLN A 49 13.51 9.34 -6.81
N VAL A 50 14.72 9.20 -7.38
CA VAL A 50 15.99 9.20 -6.62
C VAL A 50 16.22 10.53 -5.90
N LEU A 51 15.75 11.66 -6.46
CA LEU A 51 15.77 12.95 -5.78
C LEU A 51 14.92 12.92 -4.50
N GLY A 52 13.74 12.28 -4.54
CA GLY A 52 12.88 12.11 -3.37
C GLY A 52 13.56 11.30 -2.26
N VAL A 53 14.27 10.24 -2.63
CA VAL A 53 15.06 9.42 -1.71
C VAL A 53 16.18 10.25 -1.04
N PHE A 54 16.91 11.04 -1.82
CA PHE A 54 17.98 11.90 -1.29
C PHE A 54 17.44 12.99 -0.37
N LEU A 55 16.35 13.66 -0.76
CA LEU A 55 15.73 14.68 0.07
C LEU A 55 15.19 14.09 1.38
N ALA A 56 14.59 12.90 1.35
CA ALA A 56 14.17 12.20 2.55
C ALA A 56 15.36 11.91 3.47
N GLY A 57 16.49 11.40 2.94
CA GLY A 57 17.69 11.12 3.73
C GLY A 57 18.33 12.38 4.35
N ILE A 58 18.39 13.49 3.61
CA ILE A 58 19.03 14.73 4.06
C ILE A 58 18.12 15.53 5.01
N LEU A 59 16.81 15.60 4.74
CA LEU A 59 15.88 16.49 5.46
C LEU A 59 15.23 15.83 6.68
N LEU A 60 15.06 14.50 6.69
CA LEU A 60 14.49 13.76 7.82
C LEU A 60 15.57 13.07 8.68
N GLY A 61 16.81 12.97 8.18
CA GLY A 61 17.87 12.22 8.82
C GLY A 61 17.70 10.69 8.71
N PRO A 62 18.63 9.92 9.30
CA PRO A 62 18.73 8.47 9.06
C PRO A 62 17.52 7.66 9.56
N VAL A 63 16.91 8.06 10.67
CA VAL A 63 15.78 7.33 11.28
C VAL A 63 14.48 7.61 10.52
N TRP A 64 14.08 8.88 10.42
CA TRP A 64 12.82 9.27 9.79
C TRP A 64 12.87 9.20 8.26
N GLY A 65 14.04 9.38 7.64
CA GLY A 65 14.25 9.10 6.22
C GLY A 65 14.09 7.61 5.92
N GLY A 66 14.65 6.73 6.78
CA GLY A 66 14.42 5.29 6.71
C GLY A 66 12.94 4.91 6.84
N LEU A 67 12.24 5.50 7.81
CA LEU A 67 10.79 5.32 7.98
C LEU A 67 10.01 5.75 6.74
N SER A 68 10.34 6.92 6.18
CA SER A 68 9.72 7.45 4.95
C SER A 68 9.90 6.49 3.77
N MET A 69 11.11 5.93 3.59
CA MET A 69 11.37 4.93 2.56
C MET A 69 10.63 3.62 2.83
N GLY A 70 10.49 3.22 4.10
CA GLY A 70 9.64 2.09 4.49
C GLY A 70 8.19 2.29 4.07
N LEU A 71 7.60 3.45 4.39
CA LEU A 71 6.23 3.82 3.99
C LEU A 71 6.07 3.82 2.46
N TYR A 72 7.03 4.36 1.75
CA TYR A 72 7.07 4.36 0.29
C TYR A 72 7.04 2.93 -0.29
N LEU A 73 7.92 2.05 0.20
CA LEU A 73 8.01 0.67 -0.25
C LEU A 73 6.75 -0.13 0.09
N LEU A 74 6.19 0.04 1.28
CA LEU A 74 4.94 -0.60 1.70
C LEU A 74 3.77 -0.17 0.82
N THR A 75 3.66 1.13 0.53
CA THR A 75 2.64 1.69 -0.34
C THR A 75 2.70 1.06 -1.73
N GLY A 76 3.89 0.97 -2.30
CA GLY A 76 4.10 0.29 -3.57
C GLY A 76 3.82 -1.21 -3.49
N ALA A 77 4.23 -1.89 -2.42
CA ALA A 77 4.03 -3.33 -2.22
C ALA A 77 2.55 -3.72 -2.10
N VAL A 78 1.73 -2.88 -1.47
CA VAL A 78 0.26 -3.06 -1.38
C VAL A 78 -0.43 -2.85 -2.73
N GLY A 79 0.28 -2.32 -3.73
CA GLY A 79 -0.20 -2.21 -5.10
C GLY A 79 -0.48 -0.79 -5.55
N ALA A 80 -0.09 0.24 -4.78
CA ALA A 80 -0.18 1.61 -5.25
C ALA A 80 0.87 1.89 -6.34
N PRO A 81 0.54 2.65 -7.40
CA PRO A 81 1.43 2.95 -8.52
C PRO A 81 2.44 4.06 -8.16
N VAL A 82 3.29 3.83 -7.15
CA VAL A 82 4.25 4.83 -6.63
C VAL A 82 5.69 4.59 -7.08
N PHE A 83 5.97 3.48 -7.77
CA PHE A 83 7.28 3.23 -8.36
C PHE A 83 7.42 3.90 -9.73
N SER A 84 8.65 3.98 -10.22
CA SER A 84 9.00 4.67 -11.47
C SER A 84 8.05 4.29 -12.63
N GLY A 85 7.57 5.32 -13.33
CA GLY A 85 6.62 5.16 -14.44
C GLY A 85 5.20 4.76 -14.00
N GLY A 86 4.83 5.02 -12.74
CA GLY A 86 3.52 4.64 -12.20
C GLY A 86 3.38 3.14 -11.98
N SER A 87 4.49 2.45 -11.68
CA SER A 87 4.48 1.01 -11.41
C SER A 87 4.09 0.71 -9.97
N ALA A 88 3.46 -0.46 -9.77
CA ALA A 88 3.00 -0.95 -8.48
C ALA A 88 3.59 -2.34 -8.18
N GLY A 89 3.69 -2.71 -6.91
CA GLY A 89 4.14 -4.00 -6.39
C GLY A 89 3.24 -5.20 -6.70
N GLY A 90 2.43 -5.13 -7.77
CA GLY A 90 1.58 -6.20 -8.30
C GLY A 90 2.33 -7.37 -8.93
N ALA A 91 3.58 -7.61 -8.52
CA ALA A 91 4.38 -8.76 -8.96
C ALA A 91 3.69 -10.10 -8.62
N VAL A 92 2.85 -10.13 -7.58
CA VAL A 92 2.06 -11.32 -7.19
C VAL A 92 0.95 -11.61 -8.21
N VAL A 93 0.22 -10.58 -8.67
CA VAL A 93 -0.85 -10.70 -9.68
C VAL A 93 -0.26 -10.99 -11.06
N HIS A 94 0.79 -10.27 -11.45
CA HIS A 94 1.40 -10.38 -12.78
C HIS A 94 2.55 -11.38 -12.87
N GLY A 95 2.88 -12.09 -11.78
CA GLY A 95 4.00 -13.05 -11.71
C GLY A 95 5.30 -12.48 -12.26
N GLY A 96 5.63 -11.23 -11.91
CA GLY A 96 6.79 -10.50 -12.42
C GLY A 96 6.50 -9.04 -12.80
N LEU A 97 7.52 -8.38 -13.36
CA LEU A 97 7.62 -6.93 -13.63
C LEU A 97 6.89 -6.42 -14.88
N ARG A 98 6.18 -7.30 -15.61
CA ARG A 98 5.43 -6.92 -16.82
C ARG A 98 3.94 -7.02 -16.57
N ILE A 99 3.20 -5.96 -16.89
CA ILE A 99 1.74 -5.98 -16.93
C ILE A 99 1.34 -7.05 -17.95
N ARG A 100 0.66 -8.07 -17.45
CA ARG A 100 0.19 -9.22 -18.23
C ARG A 100 -1.31 -9.33 -18.04
N ASN A 101 -2.02 -9.79 -19.06
CA ASN A 101 -3.46 -9.92 -19.02
C ASN A 101 -3.87 -10.78 -17.81
N PRO A 102 -4.64 -10.24 -16.85
CA PRO A 102 -5.07 -10.98 -15.66
C PRO A 102 -5.90 -12.22 -16.02
N ALA A 103 -6.60 -12.19 -17.16
CA ALA A 103 -7.49 -13.27 -17.57
C ALA A 103 -6.74 -14.56 -17.97
N GLU A 104 -5.47 -14.44 -18.35
CA GLU A 104 -4.58 -15.57 -18.65
C GLU A 104 -4.05 -16.27 -17.39
N ARG A 105 -4.33 -15.73 -16.19
CA ARG A 105 -3.84 -16.30 -14.92
C ARG A 105 -4.82 -17.30 -14.33
N SER A 106 -4.29 -18.26 -13.57
CA SER A 106 -5.12 -19.22 -12.84
C SER A 106 -5.97 -18.51 -11.80
N LEU A 107 -7.21 -18.99 -11.63
CA LEU A 107 -8.16 -18.43 -10.66
C LEU A 107 -7.57 -18.40 -9.24
N VAL A 108 -6.85 -19.45 -8.85
CA VAL A 108 -6.15 -19.55 -7.56
C VAL A 108 -5.15 -18.41 -7.35
N ARG A 109 -4.41 -18.00 -8.39
CA ARG A 109 -3.44 -16.91 -8.29
C ARG A 109 -4.13 -15.55 -8.17
N LEU A 110 -5.23 -15.33 -8.92
CA LEU A 110 -6.00 -14.09 -8.84
C LEU A 110 -6.66 -13.93 -7.47
N VAL A 111 -7.37 -14.96 -7.02
CA VAL A 111 -8.00 -15.00 -5.68
C VAL A 111 -6.94 -14.90 -4.59
N GLY A 112 -5.86 -15.67 -4.68
CA GLY A 112 -4.78 -15.63 -3.70
C GLY A 112 -4.13 -14.25 -3.59
N ALA A 113 -3.88 -13.57 -4.70
CA ALA A 113 -3.32 -12.21 -4.69
C ALA A 113 -4.29 -11.19 -4.06
N MET A 114 -5.58 -11.29 -4.36
CA MET A 114 -6.60 -10.43 -3.74
C MET A 114 -6.71 -10.69 -2.24
N VAL A 115 -6.73 -11.96 -1.81
CA VAL A 115 -6.78 -12.33 -0.38
C VAL A 115 -5.54 -11.82 0.37
N VAL A 116 -4.35 -11.96 -0.21
CA VAL A 116 -3.12 -11.42 0.39
C VAL A 116 -3.18 -9.90 0.48
N GLY A 117 -3.63 -9.21 -0.58
CA GLY A 117 -3.83 -7.77 -0.56
C GLY A 117 -4.81 -7.33 0.53
N THR A 118 -5.98 -7.97 0.62
CA THR A 118 -6.99 -7.71 1.66
C THR A 118 -6.43 -7.97 3.05
N GLY A 119 -5.68 -9.05 3.26
CA GLY A 119 -5.07 -9.37 4.56
C GLY A 119 -4.08 -8.31 5.02
N VAL A 120 -3.25 -7.78 4.11
CA VAL A 120 -2.32 -6.69 4.42
C VAL A 120 -3.08 -5.41 4.76
N ILE A 121 -4.08 -5.04 3.95
CA ILE A 121 -4.92 -3.85 4.20
C ILE A 121 -5.58 -3.94 5.59
N TYR A 122 -6.11 -5.11 5.95
CA TYR A 122 -6.79 -5.31 7.23
C TYR A 122 -5.81 -5.33 8.40
N ALA A 123 -4.59 -5.86 8.24
CA ALA A 123 -3.58 -5.79 9.29
C ALA A 123 -3.24 -4.32 9.65
N PHE A 124 -2.99 -3.48 8.65
CA PHE A 124 -2.75 -2.05 8.88
C PHE A 124 -3.99 -1.31 9.38
N GLY A 125 -5.17 -1.63 8.85
CA GLY A 125 -6.44 -1.04 9.28
C GLY A 125 -6.79 -1.35 10.72
N VAL A 126 -6.60 -2.60 11.16
CA VAL A 126 -6.84 -3.05 12.54
C VAL A 126 -5.86 -2.40 13.50
N VAL A 127 -4.57 -2.34 13.17
CA VAL A 127 -3.57 -1.64 13.98
C VAL A 127 -3.88 -0.15 14.08
N GLY A 128 -4.19 0.51 12.95
CA GLY A 128 -4.58 1.92 12.95
C GLY A 128 -5.85 2.20 13.75
N MET A 129 -6.87 1.35 13.62
CA MET A 129 -8.13 1.49 14.36
C MET A 129 -7.93 1.30 15.86
N SER A 130 -7.10 0.33 16.26
CA SER A 130 -6.73 0.12 17.66
C SER A 130 -6.02 1.34 18.26
N LEU A 131 -5.08 1.94 17.51
CA LEU A 131 -4.30 3.09 17.98
C LEU A 131 -5.09 4.41 18.00
N VAL A 132 -6.06 4.60 17.10
CA VAL A 132 -6.81 5.86 16.96
C VAL A 132 -8.09 5.87 17.80
N LEU A 133 -8.72 4.71 18.00
CA LEU A 133 -9.99 4.59 18.71
C LEU A 133 -9.85 4.00 20.12
N ASP A 134 -8.61 3.82 20.60
CA ASP A 134 -8.30 3.18 21.90
C ASP A 134 -9.00 1.83 22.09
N MET A 135 -9.21 1.09 20.99
CA MET A 135 -9.81 -0.24 21.02
C MET A 135 -8.74 -1.29 21.27
N THR A 136 -9.10 -2.38 21.96
CA THR A 136 -8.20 -3.54 22.01
C THR A 136 -7.99 -4.11 20.61
N LEU A 137 -6.85 -4.77 20.37
CA LEU A 137 -6.54 -5.35 19.06
C LEU A 137 -7.62 -6.33 18.59
N GLU A 138 -8.24 -7.05 19.52
CA GLU A 138 -9.34 -7.97 19.27
C GLU A 138 -10.61 -7.25 18.82
N GLU A 139 -11.02 -6.20 19.53
CA GLU A 139 -12.20 -5.40 19.15
C GLU A 139 -12.00 -4.72 17.80
N ALA A 140 -10.81 -4.14 17.56
CA ALA A 140 -10.45 -3.55 16.28
C ALA A 140 -10.42 -4.59 15.14
N PHE A 141 -10.04 -5.84 15.43
CA PHE A 141 -10.09 -6.93 14.47
C PHE A 141 -11.52 -7.32 14.09
N PHE A 142 -12.41 -7.48 15.08
CA PHE A 142 -13.81 -7.79 14.79
C PHE A 142 -14.53 -6.64 14.08
N ALA A 143 -14.28 -5.40 14.50
CA ALA A 143 -14.88 -4.21 13.92
C ALA A 143 -14.31 -3.85 12.53
N GLY A 144 -12.99 -3.95 12.36
CA GLY A 144 -12.26 -3.48 11.18
C GLY A 144 -11.95 -4.54 10.13
N ALA A 145 -11.99 -5.83 10.48
CA ALA A 145 -11.70 -6.92 9.55
C ALA A 145 -12.89 -7.88 9.39
N VAL A 146 -13.37 -8.49 10.49
CA VAL A 146 -14.36 -9.58 10.41
C VAL A 146 -15.69 -9.12 9.83
N ALA A 147 -16.17 -7.95 10.26
CA ALA A 147 -17.44 -7.39 9.80
C ALA A 147 -17.53 -7.20 8.27
N PHE A 148 -16.38 -7.03 7.61
CA PHE A 148 -16.30 -6.73 6.19
C PHE A 148 -16.03 -7.96 5.30
N ILE A 149 -15.75 -9.13 5.87
CA ILE A 149 -15.46 -10.37 5.13
C ILE A 149 -16.55 -10.69 4.07
N PRO A 150 -17.86 -10.60 4.36
CA PRO A 150 -18.88 -10.88 3.34
C PRO A 150 -18.80 -9.92 2.14
N ALA A 151 -18.54 -8.64 2.40
CA ALA A 151 -18.40 -7.63 1.36
C ALA A 151 -17.12 -7.86 0.53
N GLU A 152 -16.02 -8.29 1.16
CA GLU A 152 -14.78 -8.63 0.46
C GLU A 152 -14.93 -9.87 -0.41
N ALA A 153 -15.59 -10.92 0.09
CA ALA A 153 -15.88 -12.11 -0.70
C ALA A 153 -16.69 -11.76 -1.96
N PHE A 154 -17.69 -10.87 -1.82
CA PHE A 154 -18.46 -10.38 -2.96
C PHE A 154 -17.61 -9.58 -3.95
N LYS A 155 -16.76 -8.65 -3.48
CA LYS A 155 -15.87 -7.87 -4.35
C LYS A 155 -14.87 -8.75 -5.10
N ILE A 156 -14.26 -9.72 -4.42
CA ILE A 156 -13.33 -10.69 -5.01
C ILE A 156 -14.05 -11.50 -6.10
N ALA A 157 -15.27 -11.98 -5.83
CA ALA A 157 -16.07 -12.70 -6.81
C ALA A 157 -16.44 -11.84 -8.02
N ALA A 158 -16.86 -10.60 -7.80
CA ALA A 158 -17.19 -9.64 -8.86
C ALA A 158 -15.96 -9.31 -9.73
N ALA A 159 -14.80 -9.08 -9.12
CA ALA A 159 -13.55 -8.81 -9.82
C ALA A 159 -13.12 -10.00 -10.70
N VAL A 160 -13.23 -11.24 -10.20
CA VAL A 160 -12.99 -12.44 -11.00
C VAL A 160 -14.00 -12.56 -12.14
N GLY A 161 -15.28 -12.28 -11.87
CA GLY A 161 -16.35 -12.29 -12.87
C GLY A 161 -16.07 -11.36 -14.04
N ILE A 162 -15.68 -10.10 -13.76
CA ILE A 162 -15.34 -9.09 -14.77
C ILE A 162 -14.13 -9.53 -15.60
N VAL A 163 -13.06 -9.98 -14.95
CA VAL A 163 -11.83 -10.42 -15.65
C VAL A 163 -12.10 -11.63 -16.56
N ARG A 164 -13.11 -12.46 -16.24
CA ARG A 164 -13.49 -13.63 -17.04
C ARG A 164 -14.53 -13.32 -18.10
N SER A 165 -15.44 -12.37 -17.88
CA SER A 165 -16.46 -12.00 -18.88
C SER A 165 -15.85 -11.41 -20.15
N ASP A 166 -14.75 -10.67 -20.02
CA ASP A 166 -14.06 -10.07 -21.17
C ASP A 166 -13.39 -11.12 -22.07
N GLN A 167 -13.10 -12.32 -21.57
CA GLN A 167 -12.64 -13.44 -22.41
C GLN A 167 -13.76 -14.20 -23.11
N ILE A 168 -14.98 -14.17 -22.55
CA ILE A 168 -16.14 -14.85 -23.13
C ILE A 168 -16.73 -14.01 -24.28
N ALA A 169 -16.65 -12.69 -24.20
CA ALA A 169 -17.14 -11.79 -25.26
C ALA A 169 -16.18 -11.63 -26.46
N ALA A 170 -14.92 -12.07 -26.33
CA ALA A 170 -13.88 -11.96 -27.35
C ALA A 170 -13.62 -13.26 -28.14
N GLN A 171 -14.42 -14.29 -27.91
CA GLN A 171 -14.49 -15.54 -28.70
C GLN A 171 -15.77 -15.56 -29.53
#